data_AF-A0A3D1YVF8-F1
#
_entry.id   AF-A0A3D1YVF8-F1
#
_cell.length_a   1.000
_cell.length_b   1.000
_cell.length_c   1.000
_cell.angle_alpha   90.00
_cell.angle_beta   90.00
_cell.angle_gamma   90.00
#
_symmetry.space_group_name_H-M   'P 1'
#
loop_
_entity.id
_entity.type
_entity.pdbx_description
1 polymer ?
#
loop_
_entity_poly.entity_id
_entity_poly.type
_entity_poly.pdbx_seq_one_letter_code
_entity_poly.pdbx_strand_id
1 'polypeptide(L)'
;DDNDFTNSWLQNRIQTKLYGKHRIKHELKLKGIADDMIDEHLDAHSSDDNEYARAFKLAQGKVGSFEGSDAQRSQRRLSQFLMRRGYSSAIAYRVCKDIFDES
;
A
#
# COMPACT_ATOMS: atom_id res chain seq x y z
N ASP A 1 20.55 8.96 -14.82
CA ASP A 1 20.97 7.87 -13.92
C ASP A 1 19.79 7.01 -13.51
N ASP A 2 20.03 5.72 -13.31
CA ASP A 2 18.99 4.73 -12.94
C ASP A 2 18.34 5.04 -11.57
N ASN A 3 19.06 5.74 -10.70
CA ASN A 3 18.61 6.19 -9.38
C ASN A 3 17.49 7.26 -9.49
N ASP A 4 17.67 8.27 -10.34
CA ASP A 4 16.65 9.32 -10.59
C ASP A 4 15.38 8.76 -11.24
N PHE A 5 15.57 7.82 -12.18
CA PHE A 5 14.45 7.11 -12.80
C PHE A 5 13.68 6.29 -11.75
N THR A 6 14.39 5.55 -10.90
CA THR A 6 13.79 4.71 -9.85
C THR A 6 13.01 5.56 -8.83
N ASN A 7 13.58 6.68 -8.37
CA ASN A 7 12.92 7.64 -7.49
C ASN A 7 11.63 8.22 -8.12
N SER A 8 11.73 8.73 -9.34
CA SER A 8 10.58 9.32 -10.04
C SER A 8 9.48 8.30 -10.29
N TRP A 9 9.86 7.08 -10.64
CA TRP A 9 8.95 5.97 -10.89
C TRP A 9 8.25 5.51 -9.61
N LEU A 10 9.00 5.39 -8.50
CA LEU A 10 8.51 5.06 -7.17
C LEU A 10 7.47 6.08 -6.70
N GLN A 11 7.83 7.37 -6.74
CA GLN A 11 6.95 8.47 -6.36
C GLN A 11 5.65 8.45 -7.18
N ASN A 12 5.75 8.23 -8.49
CA ASN A 12 4.58 8.11 -9.34
C ASN A 12 3.64 6.98 -8.89
N ARG A 13 4.16 5.79 -8.54
CA ARG A 13 3.33 4.67 -8.05
C ARG A 13 2.69 4.95 -6.71
N ILE A 14 3.45 5.52 -5.79
CA ILE A 14 2.97 5.90 -4.45
C ILE A 14 1.82 6.90 -4.58
N GLN A 15 2.00 7.96 -5.37
CA GLN A 15 1.05 9.07 -5.45
C GLN A 15 -0.18 8.74 -6.32
N THR A 16 0.01 8.08 -7.47
CA THR A 16 -1.07 7.87 -8.44
C THR A 16 -1.85 6.58 -8.21
N LYS A 17 -1.18 5.53 -7.68
CA LYS A 17 -1.78 4.21 -7.52
C LYS A 17 -1.96 3.78 -6.07
N LEU A 18 -1.38 4.52 -5.12
CA LEU A 18 -1.43 4.22 -3.68
C LEU A 18 -0.97 2.78 -3.40
N TYR A 19 0.18 2.38 -3.95
CA TYR A 19 0.76 1.06 -3.71
C TYR A 19 1.56 1.04 -2.42
N GLY A 20 1.50 -0.11 -1.73
CA GLY A 20 2.37 -0.40 -0.60
C GLY A 20 3.73 -0.91 -1.06
N LYS A 21 4.71 -0.92 -0.13
CA LYS A 21 6.12 -1.17 -0.46
C LYS A 21 6.37 -2.48 -1.19
N HIS A 22 5.66 -3.56 -0.83
CA HIS A 22 5.91 -4.88 -1.39
C HIS A 22 5.56 -4.96 -2.88
N ARG A 23 4.48 -4.27 -3.28
CA ARG A 23 4.06 -4.26 -4.69
C ARG A 23 5.01 -3.43 -5.53
N ILE A 24 5.46 -2.30 -4.99
CA ILE A 24 6.46 -1.46 -5.64
C ILE A 24 7.77 -2.23 -5.79
N LYS A 25 8.26 -2.86 -4.71
CA LYS A 25 9.46 -3.72 -4.73
C LYS A 25 9.38 -4.77 -5.83
N HIS A 26 8.25 -5.47 -5.91
CA HIS A 26 8.01 -6.47 -6.95
C HIS A 26 8.05 -5.88 -8.37
N GLU A 27 7.38 -4.74 -8.61
CA GLU A 27 7.38 -4.10 -9.93
C GLU A 27 8.78 -3.57 -10.34
N LEU A 28 9.59 -3.09 -9.39
CA LEU A 28 10.97 -2.68 -9.64
C LEU A 28 11.89 -3.88 -9.94
N LYS A 29 11.73 -4.99 -9.22
CA LYS A 29 12.46 -6.24 -9.52
C LYS A 29 12.17 -6.75 -10.93
N LEU A 30 10.90 -6.70 -11.36
CA LEU A 30 10.51 -7.07 -12.73
C LEU A 30 11.12 -6.16 -13.80
N LYS A 31 11.55 -4.95 -13.43
CA LYS A 31 12.25 -4.02 -14.32
C LYS A 31 13.77 -4.23 -14.33
N GLY A 32 14.28 -5.21 -13.58
CA GLY A 32 15.71 -5.50 -13.50
C GLY A 32 16.49 -4.60 -12.54
N ILE A 33 15.79 -3.85 -11.67
CA ILE A 33 16.43 -3.01 -10.67
C ILE A 33 16.94 -3.88 -9.52
N ALA A 34 18.17 -3.61 -9.07
CA ALA A 34 18.84 -4.36 -8.01
C ALA A 34 18.17 -4.15 -6.63
N ASP A 35 18.19 -5.19 -5.79
CA ASP A 35 17.43 -5.22 -4.54
C ASP A 35 17.91 -4.20 -3.50
N ASP A 36 19.22 -4.00 -3.44
CA ASP A 36 19.89 -2.99 -2.62
C ASP A 36 19.45 -1.57 -2.98
N MET A 37 19.42 -1.24 -4.27
CA MET A 37 18.92 0.07 -4.73
C MET A 37 17.43 0.23 -4.41
N ILE A 38 16.62 -0.82 -4.59
CA ILE A 38 15.18 -0.77 -4.24
C ILE A 38 14.98 -0.48 -2.76
N ASP A 39 15.71 -1.17 -1.88
CA ASP A 39 15.54 -1.04 -0.44
C ASP A 39 15.95 0.35 0.05
N GLU A 40 17.05 0.90 -0.46
CA GLU A 40 17.46 2.29 -0.19
C GLU A 40 16.35 3.31 -0.53
N HIS A 41 15.75 3.18 -1.72
CA HIS A 41 14.66 4.05 -2.14
C HIS A 41 13.37 3.86 -1.35
N LEU A 42 13.05 2.62 -0.98
CA LEU A 42 11.84 2.31 -0.21
C LEU A 42 11.95 2.85 1.22
N ASP A 43 13.10 2.71 1.87
CA ASP A 43 13.32 3.20 3.23
C ASP A 43 13.16 4.72 3.32
N ALA A 44 13.58 5.45 2.29
CA ALA A 44 13.41 6.91 2.20
C ALA A 44 11.93 7.36 2.06
N HIS A 45 11.02 6.49 1.60
CA HIS A 45 9.67 6.87 1.18
C HIS A 45 8.50 6.04 1.75
N SER A 46 8.82 4.96 2.46
CA SER A 46 7.87 3.95 2.92
C SER A 46 7.98 3.66 4.42
N SER A 47 8.16 4.70 5.23
CA SER A 47 7.93 4.58 6.67
C SER A 47 6.53 4.02 6.94
N ASP A 48 6.38 3.31 8.06
CA ASP A 48 5.11 2.65 8.39
C ASP A 48 3.95 3.66 8.51
N ASP A 49 4.20 4.87 9.01
CA ASP A 49 3.20 5.95 9.08
C ASP A 49 2.78 6.45 7.69
N ASN A 50 3.74 6.59 6.78
CA ASN A 50 3.44 6.99 5.40
C ASN A 50 2.67 5.89 4.66
N GLU A 51 3.03 4.61 4.87
CA GLU A 51 2.27 3.49 4.34
C GLU A 51 0.86 3.41 4.94
N TYR A 52 0.71 3.62 6.24
CA TYR A 52 -0.57 3.67 6.91
C TYR A 52 -1.46 4.77 6.32
N ALA A 53 -0.98 6.02 6.24
CA ALA A 53 -1.75 7.14 5.72
C ALA A 53 -2.24 6.89 4.28
N ARG A 54 -1.39 6.29 3.42
CA ARG A 54 -1.77 5.93 2.05
C ARG A 54 -2.77 4.78 1.99
N ALA A 55 -2.56 3.73 2.77
CA ALA A 55 -3.49 2.62 2.87
C ALA A 55 -4.86 3.08 3.38
N PHE A 56 -4.89 3.97 4.37
CA PHE A 56 -6.11 4.57 4.93
C PHE A 56 -6.86 5.39 3.87
N LYS A 57 -6.18 6.30 3.17
CA LYS A 57 -6.76 7.06 2.05
C LYS A 57 -7.34 6.14 0.97
N LEU A 58 -6.62 5.08 0.61
CA LEU A 58 -7.09 4.09 -0.36
C LEU A 58 -8.32 3.33 0.16
N ALA A 59 -8.34 2.97 1.45
CA ALA A 59 -9.42 2.25 2.08
C ALA A 59 -10.69 3.10 2.19
N GLN A 60 -10.59 4.37 2.58
CA GLN A 60 -11.72 5.31 2.61
C GLN A 60 -12.42 5.40 1.25
N GLY A 61 -11.67 5.48 0.16
CA GLY A 61 -12.25 5.49 -1.19
C GLY A 61 -12.86 4.17 -1.64
N LYS A 62 -12.67 3.07 -0.89
CA LYS A 62 -13.08 1.71 -1.28
C LYS A 62 -14.02 1.03 -0.30
N VAL A 63 -14.18 1.53 0.92
CA VAL A 63 -14.99 0.91 1.99
C VAL A 63 -16.42 0.62 1.54
N GLY A 64 -17.07 1.55 0.84
CA GLY A 64 -18.43 1.37 0.30
C GLY A 64 -18.56 0.26 -0.76
N SER A 65 -17.46 -0.19 -1.39
CA SER A 65 -17.49 -1.39 -2.27
C SER A 65 -17.48 -2.72 -1.49
N PHE A 66 -17.18 -2.67 -0.20
CA PHE A 66 -17.03 -3.82 0.68
C PHE A 66 -18.10 -3.90 1.75
N GLU A 67 -18.76 -2.79 2.07
CA GLU A 67 -19.92 -2.73 2.96
C GLU A 67 -20.99 -3.77 2.59
N GLY A 68 -21.55 -4.38 3.62
CA GLY A 68 -22.54 -5.42 3.54
C GLY A 68 -23.02 -5.78 4.95
N SER A 69 -23.99 -6.69 5.05
CA SER A 69 -24.62 -7.06 6.32
C SER A 69 -23.68 -7.77 7.31
N ASP A 70 -22.49 -8.21 6.88
CA ASP A 70 -21.50 -8.88 7.70
C ASP A 70 -20.23 -8.03 7.78
N ALA A 71 -20.01 -7.43 8.95
CA ALA A 71 -18.85 -6.59 9.24
C ALA A 71 -17.52 -7.35 9.15
N GLN A 72 -17.48 -8.60 9.63
CA GLN A 72 -16.27 -9.42 9.60
C GLN A 72 -15.89 -9.78 8.17
N ARG A 73 -16.88 -10.11 7.34
CA ARG A 73 -16.67 -10.35 5.90
C ARG A 73 -16.19 -9.09 5.19
N SER A 74 -16.75 -7.93 5.52
CA SER A 74 -16.36 -6.62 4.96
C SER A 74 -14.91 -6.28 5.29
N GLN A 75 -14.52 -6.39 6.57
CA GLN A 75 -13.13 -6.22 7.04
C GLN A 75 -12.15 -7.17 6.34
N ARG A 76 -12.51 -8.46 6.22
CA ARG A 76 -11.68 -9.45 5.52
C ARG A 76 -11.48 -9.10 4.04
N ARG A 77 -12.51 -8.62 3.35
CA ARG A 77 -12.41 -8.25 1.93
C ARG A 77 -11.54 -7.01 1.73
N LEU A 78 -11.69 -6.00 2.60
CA LEU A 78 -10.90 -4.77 2.54
C LEU A 78 -9.42 -5.05 2.86
N SER A 79 -9.12 -5.81 3.90
CA SER A 79 -7.73 -6.16 4.27
C SER A 79 -7.04 -6.95 3.16
N GLN A 80 -7.71 -7.94 2.55
CA GLN A 80 -7.16 -8.66 1.40
C GLN A 80 -6.93 -7.76 0.19
N PHE A 81 -7.79 -6.76 -0.04
CA PHE A 81 -7.59 -5.78 -1.10
C PHE A 81 -6.33 -4.94 -0.87
N LEU A 82 -6.10 -4.46 0.36
CA LEU A 82 -4.90 -3.71 0.73
C LEU A 82 -3.63 -4.58 0.59
N MET A 83 -3.67 -5.84 1.02
CA MET A 83 -2.55 -6.77 0.84
C MET A 83 -2.20 -6.98 -0.65
N ARG A 84 -3.21 -7.14 -1.53
CA ARG A 84 -2.98 -7.19 -2.99
C ARG A 84 -2.45 -5.88 -3.58
N ARG A 85 -2.59 -4.77 -2.85
CA ARG A 85 -1.99 -3.48 -3.18
C ARG A 85 -0.55 -3.33 -2.68
N GLY A 86 -0.03 -4.30 -1.94
CA GLY A 86 1.37 -4.33 -1.48
C GLY A 86 1.59 -3.87 -0.05
N TYR A 87 0.52 -3.58 0.70
CA TYR A 87 0.63 -3.23 2.11
C TYR A 87 0.87 -4.48 2.96
N SER A 88 1.64 -4.32 4.05
CA SER A 88 1.84 -5.39 5.02
C SER A 88 0.52 -5.79 5.67
N SER A 89 0.45 -7.02 6.19
CA SER A 89 -0.72 -7.48 6.94
C SER A 89 -1.00 -6.59 8.16
N ALA A 90 0.03 -6.18 8.89
CA ALA A 90 -0.09 -5.29 10.04
C ALA A 90 -0.77 -3.96 9.68
N ILE A 91 -0.32 -3.30 8.60
CA ILE A 91 -0.93 -2.03 8.15
C ILE A 91 -2.35 -2.27 7.65
N ALA A 92 -2.56 -3.32 6.85
CA ALA A 92 -3.89 -3.64 6.31
C ALA A 92 -4.92 -3.88 7.43
N TYR A 93 -4.56 -4.63 8.47
CA TYR A 93 -5.45 -4.87 9.60
C TYR A 93 -5.70 -3.63 10.44
N ARG A 94 -4.65 -2.84 10.73
CA ARG A 94 -4.77 -1.57 11.47
C ARG A 94 -5.73 -0.62 10.75
N VAL A 95 -5.50 -0.36 9.46
CA VAL A 95 -6.38 0.49 8.64
C VAL A 95 -7.81 -0.02 8.60
N CYS A 96 -8.01 -1.33 8.41
CA CYS A 96 -9.38 -1.87 8.40
C CYS A 96 -10.08 -1.64 9.73
N LYS A 97 -9.40 -1.89 10.85
CA LYS A 97 -9.98 -1.62 12.17
C LYS A 97 -10.40 -0.15 12.28
N ASP A 98 -9.48 0.77 11.98
CA ASP A 98 -9.74 2.20 12.13
C ASP A 98 -10.89 2.68 11.21
N ILE A 99 -10.97 2.19 9.97
CA ILE A 99 -12.06 2.52 9.03
C ILE A 99 -13.43 2.07 9.52
N PHE A 100 -13.52 0.86 10.08
CA PHE A 100 -14.80 0.30 10.54
C PHE A 100 -15.15 0.68 11.98
N ASP A 101 -14.19 1.15 12.78
CA ASP A 101 -14.44 1.76 14.10
C ASP A 101 -14.95 3.22 13.95
N GLU A 102 -14.60 3.91 12.85
CA GLU A 102 -15.10 5.26 12.50
C GLU A 102 -16.48 5.28 11.79
N SER A 103 -17.02 4.12 11.39
CA SER A 103 -18.28 3.98 10.62
C SER A 103 -19.45 3.49 11.47
#